data_AF-A0A495ZUY7-F1
#
_entry.id   AF-A0A495ZUY7-F1
#
_cell.length_a   1.000
_cell.length_b   1.000
_cell.length_c   1.000
_cell.angle_alpha   90.00
_cell.angle_beta   90.00
_cell.angle_gamma   90.00
#
_symmetry.space_group_name_H-M   'P 1'
#
loop_
_entity.id
_entity.type
_entity.pdbx_description
1 polymer ?
#
loop_
_entity_poly.entity_id
_entity_poly.type
_entity_poly.pdbx_seq_one_letter_code
_entity_poly.pdbx_strand_id
1 'polypeptide(L)'
;MQQVNPYVVNQIAMNLFGDRYIIIYGNTIQFHNHCYHVRCINTPGHTHRGAYYLEDANNGLAMLNDIDFAPPGAYGVIFKPQTGDIIDCETTPNPLKDSGDI
;
A
#
# COMPACT_ATOMS: atom_id res chain seq x y z
N MET A 1 5.81 -11.66 10.70
CA MET A 1 4.99 -10.60 10.07
C MET A 1 4.52 -9.65 11.14
N GLN A 2 4.74 -8.35 10.97
CA GLN A 2 4.22 -7.34 11.88
C GLN A 2 2.69 -7.32 11.73
N GLN A 3 1.95 -7.52 12.81
CA GLN A 3 0.50 -7.53 12.77
C GLN A 3 -0.01 -6.10 12.52
N VAL A 4 -0.57 -5.85 11.34
CA VAL A 4 -1.22 -4.57 11.03
C VAL A 4 -2.54 -4.52 11.80
N ASN A 5 -2.79 -3.39 12.46
CA ASN A 5 -4.04 -3.20 13.20
C ASN A 5 -5.25 -3.32 12.24
N PRO A 6 -6.22 -4.23 12.50
CA PRO A 6 -7.40 -4.39 11.65
C PRO A 6 -8.18 -3.09 11.40
N TYR A 7 -8.20 -2.19 12.38
CA TYR A 7 -8.79 -0.85 12.21
C TYR A 7 -8.12 -0.09 11.06
N VAL A 8 -6.79 -0.08 11.02
CA VAL A 8 -6.03 0.65 10.01
C VAL A 8 -6.21 0.01 8.64
N VAL A 9 -6.24 -1.33 8.55
CA VAL A 9 -6.55 -2.03 7.29
C VAL A 9 -7.93 -1.62 6.76
N ASN A 10 -8.93 -1.56 7.64
CA ASN A 10 -10.26 -1.09 7.28
C ASN A 10 -10.24 0.36 6.78
N GLN A 11 -9.59 1.27 7.50
CA GLN A 11 -9.51 2.68 7.09
C GLN A 11 -8.79 2.87 5.75
N ILE A 12 -7.70 2.14 5.50
CA ILE A 12 -7.01 2.15 4.21
C ILE A 12 -7.97 1.77 3.08
N ALA A 13 -8.73 0.68 3.27
CA ALA A 13 -9.69 0.22 2.29
C ALA A 13 -10.78 1.27 2.03
N MET A 14 -11.35 1.86 3.08
CA MET A 14 -12.38 2.89 2.96
C MET A 14 -11.85 4.17 2.30
N ASN A 15 -10.63 4.60 2.63
CA ASN A 15 -10.06 5.83 2.10
C ASN A 15 -9.68 5.73 0.63
N LEU A 16 -9.28 4.54 0.14
CA LEU A 16 -8.97 4.35 -1.27
C LEU A 16 -10.18 3.89 -2.09
N PHE A 17 -10.94 2.92 -1.58
CA PHE A 17 -12.00 2.27 -2.33
C PHE A 17 -13.41 2.78 -1.99
N GLY A 18 -13.59 3.58 -0.95
CA GLY A 18 -14.90 4.07 -0.54
C GLY A 18 -15.83 2.95 -0.07
N ASP A 19 -17.12 3.07 -0.41
CA ASP A 19 -18.20 2.16 -0.04
C ASP A 19 -18.45 1.01 -1.03
N ARG A 20 -17.53 0.79 -1.98
CA ARG A 20 -17.62 -0.27 -2.97
C ARG A 20 -17.49 -1.66 -2.33
N TYR A 21 -17.86 -2.69 -3.08
CA TYR A 21 -17.76 -4.07 -2.62
C TYR A 21 -16.29 -4.48 -2.39
N ILE A 22 -15.88 -4.46 -1.13
CA ILE A 22 -14.55 -4.84 -0.65
C ILE A 22 -14.69 -5.98 0.35
N ILE A 23 -13.73 -6.91 0.33
CA ILE A 23 -13.62 -7.96 1.34
C ILE A 23 -12.31 -7.75 2.08
N ILE A 24 -12.35 -7.70 3.41
CA ILE A 24 -11.16 -7.49 4.25
C ILE A 24 -10.94 -8.74 5.11
N TYR A 25 -9.75 -9.30 5.05
CA TYR A 25 -9.35 -10.43 5.89
C TYR A 25 -7.89 -10.30 6.32
N GLY A 26 -7.67 -10.15 7.63
CA GLY A 26 -6.34 -9.89 8.17
C GLY A 26 -5.76 -8.58 7.63
N ASN A 27 -4.59 -8.65 6.99
CA ASN A 27 -3.93 -7.52 6.32
C ASN A 27 -4.19 -7.47 4.81
N THR A 28 -5.18 -8.22 4.32
CA THR A 28 -5.52 -8.30 2.90
C THR A 28 -6.86 -7.62 2.62
N ILE A 29 -6.89 -6.85 1.54
CA ILE A 29 -8.09 -6.21 1.01
C ILE A 29 -8.30 -6.77 -0.40
N GLN A 30 -9.44 -7.39 -0.64
CA GLN A 30 -9.85 -7.81 -1.97
C GLN A 30 -10.80 -6.76 -2.55
N PHE A 31 -10.48 -6.28 -3.75
CA PHE A 31 -11.30 -5.37 -4.53
C PHE A 31 -11.26 -5.80 -6.00
N HIS A 32 -12.44 -5.94 -6.62
CA HIS A 32 -12.61 -6.64 -7.90
C HIS A 32 -11.93 -8.03 -7.90
N ASN A 33 -11.03 -8.29 -8.86
CA ASN A 33 -10.31 -9.55 -9.03
C ASN A 33 -8.90 -9.52 -8.42
N HIS A 34 -8.61 -8.53 -7.57
CA HIS A 34 -7.29 -8.32 -6.99
C HIS A 34 -7.31 -8.45 -5.49
N CYS A 35 -6.25 -9.04 -4.94
CA CYS A 35 -5.98 -9.09 -3.51
C CYS A 35 -4.78 -8.20 -3.23
N TYR A 36 -4.95 -7.23 -2.35
CA TYR A 36 -3.92 -6.27 -1.96
C TYR A 36 -3.47 -6.53 -0.53
N HIS A 37 -2.17 -6.63 -0.33
CA HIS A 37 -1.58 -6.70 0.99
C HIS A 37 -1.23 -5.30 1.48
N VAL A 38 -1.65 -4.97 2.71
CA VAL A 38 -1.14 -3.78 3.40
C VAL A 38 0.31 -4.06 3.80
N ARG A 39 1.24 -3.28 3.23
CA ARG A 39 2.69 -3.40 3.43
C ARG A 39 3.28 -2.14 4.03
N CYS A 40 4.36 -2.29 4.78
CA CYS A 40 5.11 -1.18 5.37
C CYS A 40 6.25 -0.76 4.45
N ILE A 41 6.41 0.55 4.24
CA ILE A 41 7.56 1.13 3.56
C ILE A 41 8.76 1.01 4.49
N ASN A 42 9.68 0.07 4.19
CA ASN A 42 10.84 -0.20 5.03
C ASN A 42 12.15 0.36 4.49
N THR A 43 12.15 0.87 3.25
CA THR A 43 13.35 1.40 2.56
C THR A 43 14.06 2.44 3.43
N PRO A 44 15.35 2.22 3.78
CA PRO A 44 16.13 3.18 4.55
C PRO A 44 16.19 4.54 3.85
N GLY A 45 16.07 5.62 4.63
CA GLY A 45 16.11 6.99 4.10
C GLY A 45 14.86 7.43 3.33
N HIS A 46 13.84 6.57 3.17
CA HIS A 46 12.57 6.96 2.57
C HIS A 46 11.85 8.01 3.43
N THR A 47 11.36 9.09 2.82
CA THR A 47 10.62 10.16 3.51
C THR A 47 9.45 9.61 4.33
N HIS A 48 8.75 8.62 3.78
CA HIS A 48 7.60 7.96 4.40
C HIS A 48 7.91 6.59 5.01
N ARG A 49 9.16 6.33 5.41
CA ARG A 49 9.52 5.07 6.07
C ARG A 49 8.62 4.82 7.29
N GLY A 50 8.04 3.63 7.38
CA GLY A 50 7.07 3.24 8.40
C GLY A 50 5.61 3.44 7.99
N ALA A 51 5.34 4.20 6.91
CA ALA A 51 4.00 4.34 6.33
C ALA A 51 3.54 3.06 5.62
N TYR A 52 2.24 2.96 5.33
CA TYR A 52 1.68 1.82 4.62
C TYR A 52 1.44 2.11 3.14
N TYR A 53 1.45 1.06 2.32
CA TYR A 53 1.00 1.05 0.93
C TYR A 53 0.26 -0.26 0.64
N LEU A 54 -0.47 -0.30 -0.48
CA LEU A 54 -1.14 -1.50 -0.96
C LEU A 54 -0.35 -2.14 -2.09
N GLU A 55 0.11 -3.36 -1.88
CA GLU A 55 0.81 -4.18 -2.86
C GLU A 55 -0.12 -5.25 -3.40
N ASP A 56 -0.29 -5.32 -4.72
CA ASP A 56 -1.07 -6.38 -5.35
C ASP A 56 -0.36 -7.73 -5.24
N ALA A 57 -1.09 -8.75 -4.81
CA ALA A 57 -0.57 -10.08 -4.54
C ALA A 57 -0.18 -10.85 -5.82
N ASN A 58 -0.70 -10.46 -7.00
CA ASN A 58 -0.42 -11.17 -8.25
C ASN A 58 0.82 -10.62 -8.95
N ASN A 59 0.99 -9.29 -8.99
CA ASN A 59 2.04 -8.64 -9.75
C ASN A 59 3.09 -7.89 -8.90
N GLY A 60 2.86 -7.73 -7.59
CA GLY A 60 3.78 -7.04 -6.68
C GLY A 60 3.85 -5.52 -6.89
N LEU A 61 2.95 -4.95 -7.70
CA LEU A 61 2.89 -3.51 -7.93
C LEU A 61 2.07 -2.82 -6.86
N ALA A 62 2.42 -1.57 -6.58
CA ALA A 62 1.67 -0.75 -5.64
C ALA A 62 0.45 -0.11 -6.30
N MET A 63 -0.66 0.04 -5.57
CA MET A 63 -1.82 0.78 -6.07
C MET A 63 -1.53 2.27 -6.12
N LEU A 64 -1.74 2.90 -7.28
CA LEU A 64 -1.57 4.34 -7.48
C LEU A 64 -2.87 5.11 -7.22
N ASN A 65 -3.99 4.50 -7.56
CA ASN A 65 -5.34 4.94 -7.24
C ASN A 65 -6.24 3.68 -7.24
N ASP A 66 -7.56 3.81 -7.35
CA ASP A 66 -8.50 2.70 -7.36
C ASP A 66 -8.65 1.97 -8.72
N ILE A 67 -7.86 2.36 -9.72
CA ILE A 67 -7.88 1.85 -11.10
C ILE A 67 -6.47 1.44 -11.55
N ASP A 68 -5.47 2.27 -11.28
CA ASP A 68 -4.13 2.18 -11.83
C ASP A 68 -3.09 1.65 -10.82
N PHE A 69 -2.08 0.97 -11.36
CA PHE A 69 -0.88 0.61 -10.63
C PHE A 69 0.22 1.65 -10.80
N ALA A 70 1.02 1.83 -9.76
CA ALA A 70 2.25 2.60 -9.83
C ALA A 70 3.33 1.80 -10.59
N PRO A 71 4.31 2.48 -11.21
CA PRO A 71 5.44 1.81 -11.85
C PRO A 71 6.18 0.87 -10.86
N PRO A 72 6.82 -0.21 -11.36
CA PRO A 72 7.68 -1.05 -10.53
C PRO A 72 8.70 -0.20 -9.78
N GLY A 73 8.89 -0.48 -8.49
CA GLY A 73 9.80 0.28 -7.64
C GLY A 73 9.19 1.53 -6.98
N ALA A 74 7.97 1.93 -7.33
CA ALA A 74 7.24 2.98 -6.62
C ALA A 74 6.35 2.40 -5.48
N TYR A 75 5.89 3.25 -4.56
CA TYR A 75 4.96 2.88 -3.49
C TYR A 75 3.49 3.27 -3.72
N GLY A 76 3.16 4.00 -4.78
CA GLY A 76 1.77 4.38 -5.07
C GLY A 76 1.16 5.21 -3.93
N VAL A 77 -0.09 4.95 -3.56
CA VAL A 77 -0.77 5.65 -2.45
C VAL A 77 -0.13 5.29 -1.12
N ILE A 78 0.23 6.31 -0.34
CA ILE A 78 0.87 6.18 0.96
C ILE A 78 -0.13 6.53 2.06
N PHE A 79 -0.27 5.60 3.01
CA PHE A 79 -1.24 5.67 4.10
C PHE A 79 -0.55 5.84 5.45
N LYS A 80 -1.12 6.72 6.29
CA LYS A 80 -0.64 6.98 7.64
C LYS A 80 -0.84 5.76 8.55
N PRO A 81 0.20 5.28 9.27
CA PRO A 81 0.10 4.04 10.05
C PRO A 81 -0.92 4.03 11.18
N GLN A 82 -1.22 5.21 11.74
CA GLN A 82 -2.11 5.32 12.90
C GLN A 82 -3.59 5.43 12.50
N THR A 83 -3.88 5.98 11.33
CA THR A 83 -5.24 6.35 10.92
C THR A 83 -5.69 5.69 9.62
N GLY A 84 -4.76 5.26 8.77
CA GLY A 84 -5.07 4.79 7.42
C GLY A 84 -5.38 5.91 6.43
N ASP A 85 -5.20 7.18 6.80
CA ASP A 85 -5.43 8.33 5.91
C ASP A 85 -4.40 8.37 4.79
N ILE A 86 -4.83 8.77 3.60
CA ILE A 86 -3.92 9.07 2.49
C ILE A 86 -3.13 10.33 2.85
N ILE A 87 -1.80 10.23 2.85
CA ILE A 87 -0.89 11.33 3.19
C ILE A 87 0.02 11.75 2.04
N ASP A 88 0.25 10.86 1.08
CA ASP A 88 1.04 11.16 -0.11
C ASP A 88 0.77 10.12 -1.21
N CYS A 89 1.35 10.34 -2.39
CA CYS A 89 1.30 9.43 -3.52
C CYS A 89 2.65 9.42 -4.26
N GLU A 90 3.26 8.24 -4.38
CA GLU A 90 4.54 8.03 -5.06
C GLU A 90 4.34 7.40 -6.43
N THR A 91 4.52 8.22 -7.47
CA THR A 91 4.37 7.82 -8.88
C THR A 91 5.67 7.41 -9.56
N THR A 92 6.82 7.65 -8.91
CA THR A 92 8.15 7.39 -9.48
C THR A 92 8.95 6.49 -8.54
N PRO A 93 9.72 5.52 -9.07
CA PRO A 93 10.53 4.65 -8.23
C PRO A 93 11.48 5.43 -7.35
N ASN A 94 11.58 5.04 -6.08
CA ASN A 94 12.62 5.57 -5.22
C ASN A 94 13.97 4.94 -5.62
N PRO A 95 15.01 5.72 -5.98
CA PRO A 95 16.30 5.17 -6.39
C PRO A 95 16.96 4.30 -5.30
N LEU A 96 16.55 4.43 -4.03
CA LEU A 96 17.01 3.61 -2.92
C LEU A 96 16.27 2.26 -2.76
N LYS A 97 15.20 2.02 -3.54
CA LYS A 97 14.45 0.74 -3.52
C LYS A 97 15.00 -0.27 -4.53
N ASP A 98 15.52 0.22 -5.65
CA ASP A 98 16.11 -0.62 -6.71
C ASP A 98 17.59 -0.97 -6.46
N SER A 99 18.22 -0.34 -5.46
CA SER A 99 19.50 -0.80 -4.92
C SER A 99 19.28 -2.07 -4.12
N GLY A 100 18.99 -3.17 -4.81
CA GLY A 100 19.00 -4.50 -4.23
C GLY A 100 20.32 -4.71 -3.48
N ASP A 101 20.21 -5.23 -2.25
CA ASP A 101 21.35 -5.74 -1.51
C ASP A 101 22.15 -6.71 -2.41
N ILE A 102 23.42 -6.36 -2.67
CA ILE A 102 24.46 -7.27 -3.16
C ILE A 102 25.25 -7.73 -1.94
#